data_AF-A0A7J9GEL9-F1
#
_entry.id   AF-A0A7J9GEL9-F1
#
_cell.length_a   1.000
_cell.length_b   1.000
_cell.length_c   1.000
_cell.angle_alpha   90.00
_cell.angle_beta   90.00
_cell.angle_gamma   90.00
#
_symmetry.space_group_name_H-M   'P 1'
#
loop_
_entity.id
_entity.type
_entity.pdbx_description
1 polymer ?
#
loop_
_entity_poly.entity_id
_entity_poly.type
_entity_poly.pdbx_seq_one_letter_code
_entity_poly.pdbx_strand_id
1 'polypeptide(L)'
;MHSSHPMYFASKLTEVASDDPIDWMEQPSDGLAIQGLLRPAFIEEHSEIQKHISTNQSRSSDKHQVEKVVGDKVEDVSIINGHRNGLGSSEDNSTSEESEKNEISMNGSLFYKLQMSKIQLITAHGHQTDVELEDFKQAQPDAIAHSAAKIISRLKAGGEKTVQALKSLCWRCKGIPVEEAAIISVDSLGFNLRVCCGTQIQTLRFTYNAR
;
A
#
# COMPACT_ATOMS: atom_id res chain seq x y z
N MET A 1 1.98 -7.98 -37.54
CA MET A 1 1.23 -6.92 -36.83
C MET A 1 0.97 -7.42 -35.43
N HIS A 2 1.52 -6.76 -34.40
CA HIS A 2 1.23 -7.12 -33.02
C HIS A 2 -0.13 -6.52 -32.64
N SER A 3 -1.11 -7.36 -32.34
CA SER A 3 -2.40 -6.90 -31.84
C SER A 3 -2.26 -6.40 -30.41
N SER A 4 -2.59 -5.13 -30.15
CA SER A 4 -2.68 -4.58 -28.79
C SER A 4 -4.06 -4.86 -28.19
N HIS A 5 -4.11 -5.09 -26.87
CA HIS A 5 -5.37 -5.27 -26.17
C HIS A 5 -6.26 -4.01 -26.33
N PRO A 6 -7.56 -4.13 -26.67
CA PRO A 6 -8.42 -2.97 -26.97
C PRO A 6 -8.47 -1.93 -25.84
N MET A 7 -8.46 -2.36 -24.58
CA MET A 7 -8.41 -1.45 -23.43
C MET A 7 -7.07 -0.70 -23.32
N TYR A 8 -5.97 -1.33 -23.69
CA TYR A 8 -4.66 -0.67 -23.70
C TYR A 8 -4.59 0.37 -24.81
N PHE A 9 -5.12 0.05 -26.00
CA PHE A 9 -5.23 1.00 -27.11
C PHE A 9 -6.12 2.20 -26.75
N ALA A 10 -7.30 1.96 -26.19
CA ALA A 10 -8.21 3.02 -25.76
C ALA A 10 -7.58 3.90 -24.68
N SER A 11 -6.93 3.30 -23.67
CA SER A 11 -6.21 4.05 -22.63
C SER A 11 -5.12 4.95 -23.21
N LYS A 12 -4.33 4.46 -24.18
CA LYS A 12 -3.30 5.27 -24.85
C LYS A 12 -3.88 6.36 -25.74
N LEU A 13 -5.01 6.09 -26.40
CA LEU A 13 -5.72 7.11 -27.17
C LEU A 13 -6.24 8.24 -26.28
N THR A 14 -6.81 7.90 -25.11
CA THR A 14 -7.26 8.87 -24.11
C THR A 14 -6.10 9.66 -23.52
N GLU A 15 -4.97 9.02 -23.24
CA GLU A 15 -3.75 9.68 -22.75
C GLU A 15 -3.25 10.75 -23.74
N VAL A 16 -3.32 10.47 -25.05
CA VAL A 16 -2.89 11.42 -26.10
C VAL A 16 -3.94 12.50 -26.40
N ALA A 17 -5.23 12.18 -26.23
CA ALA A 17 -6.33 13.10 -26.50
C ALA A 17 -6.75 13.95 -25.29
N SER A 18 -6.14 13.72 -24.13
CA SER A 18 -6.37 14.48 -22.91
C SER A 18 -5.69 15.84 -22.99
N ASP A 19 -6.45 16.92 -22.86
CA ASP A 19 -5.93 18.29 -22.74
C ASP A 19 -5.41 18.59 -21.33
N ASP A 20 -5.67 17.71 -20.35
CA ASP A 20 -5.06 17.81 -19.03
C ASP A 20 -3.57 17.42 -19.12
N PRO A 21 -2.64 18.33 -18.78
CA PRO A 21 -1.22 17.99 -18.81
C PRO A 21 -0.95 16.88 -17.79
N ILE A 22 -0.51 15.73 -18.30
CA ILE A 22 -0.04 14.63 -17.45
C ILE A 22 1.09 15.18 -16.58
N ASP A 23 0.91 15.14 -15.25
CA ASP A 23 2.01 15.40 -14.34
C ASP A 23 2.95 14.19 -14.38
N TRP A 24 3.92 14.28 -15.28
CA TRP A 24 4.97 13.29 -15.45
C TRP A 24 5.81 13.09 -14.18
N MET A 25 5.78 14.04 -13.24
CA MET A 25 6.44 13.92 -11.96
C MET A 25 5.67 13.03 -10.97
N GLU A 26 4.37 12.81 -11.20
CA GLU A 26 3.45 12.03 -10.36
C GLU A 26 3.00 10.69 -10.99
N GLN A 27 3.87 10.07 -11.80
CA GLN A 27 3.60 8.73 -12.36
C GLN A 27 3.64 7.62 -11.29
N PRO A 28 2.78 6.57 -11.40
CA PRO A 28 2.78 5.42 -10.49
C PRO A 28 4.16 4.76 -10.35
N SER A 29 4.44 4.30 -9.12
CA SER A 29 5.63 3.52 -8.78
C SER A 29 5.61 2.13 -9.41
N ASP A 30 6.75 1.43 -9.33
CA ASP A 30 6.85 0.02 -9.69
C ASP A 30 5.76 -0.81 -8.97
N GLY A 31 5.15 -1.73 -9.71
CA GLY A 31 4.11 -2.63 -9.24
C GLY A 31 4.67 -3.89 -8.58
N LEU A 32 3.87 -4.50 -7.71
CA LEU A 32 4.15 -5.78 -7.07
C LEU A 32 3.00 -6.76 -7.35
N ALA A 33 3.31 -7.93 -7.88
CA ALA A 33 2.36 -9.02 -8.05
C ALA A 33 2.70 -10.17 -7.10
N ILE A 34 1.71 -10.64 -6.34
CA ILE A 34 1.84 -11.78 -5.44
C ILE A 34 0.80 -12.81 -5.84
N GLN A 35 1.26 -14.01 -6.16
CA GLN A 35 0.42 -15.16 -6.47
C GLN A 35 0.50 -16.16 -5.33
N GLY A 36 -0.60 -16.83 -5.02
CA GLY A 36 -0.65 -17.84 -3.98
C GLY A 36 -2.02 -18.49 -3.85
N LEU A 37 -2.14 -19.38 -2.87
CA LEU A 37 -3.40 -20.01 -2.48
C LEU A 37 -3.95 -19.32 -1.23
N LEU A 38 -5.21 -18.91 -1.27
CA LEU A 38 -5.91 -18.43 -0.09
C LEU A 38 -6.43 -19.62 0.71
N ARG A 39 -6.21 -19.59 2.03
CA ARG A 39 -6.82 -20.53 2.97
C ARG A 39 -7.36 -19.77 4.19
N PRO A 40 -8.33 -20.33 4.94
CA PRO A 40 -8.68 -19.80 6.25
C PRO A 40 -7.44 -19.74 7.17
N ALA A 41 -7.38 -18.71 8.01
CA ALA A 41 -6.35 -18.59 9.05
C ALA A 41 -6.64 -19.60 10.18
N PHE A 42 -5.59 -20.21 10.73
CA PHE A 42 -5.71 -21.16 11.83
C PHE A 42 -5.74 -20.47 13.20
N ILE A 43 -6.15 -21.21 14.23
CA ILE A 43 -6.32 -20.67 15.57
C ILE A 43 -4.98 -20.17 16.15
N GLU A 44 -3.90 -20.88 15.86
CA GLU A 44 -2.54 -20.57 16.31
C GLU A 44 -2.04 -19.23 15.73
N GLU A 45 -2.56 -18.84 14.56
CA GLU A 45 -2.17 -17.61 13.84
C GLU A 45 -2.90 -16.36 14.41
N HIS A 46 -3.88 -16.52 15.31
CA HIS A 46 -4.65 -15.40 15.86
C HIS A 46 -3.84 -14.42 16.69
N SER A 47 -2.82 -14.89 17.42
CA SER A 47 -2.01 -13.99 18.28
C SER A 47 -1.27 -12.94 17.46
N GLU A 48 -0.73 -13.33 16.30
CA GLU A 48 -0.08 -12.43 15.34
C GLU A 48 -1.11 -11.48 14.73
N ILE A 49 -2.25 -12.01 14.27
CA ILE A 49 -3.34 -11.21 13.70
C ILE A 49 -3.81 -10.13 14.68
N GLN A 50 -4.02 -10.48 15.95
CA GLN A 50 -4.48 -9.56 16.98
C GLN A 50 -3.43 -8.46 17.25
N LYS A 51 -2.14 -8.83 17.34
CA LYS A 51 -1.05 -7.86 17.51
C LYS A 51 -1.03 -6.84 16.37
N HIS A 52 -1.23 -7.27 15.12
CA HIS A 52 -1.27 -6.38 13.97
C HIS A 52 -2.49 -5.44 14.00
N ILE A 53 -3.66 -5.93 14.39
CA ILE A 53 -4.88 -5.11 14.52
C ILE A 53 -4.70 -4.03 15.61
N SER A 54 -4.22 -4.41 16.80
CA SER A 54 -4.00 -3.47 17.90
C SER A 54 -2.98 -2.39 17.55
N THR A 55 -1.91 -2.74 16.83
CA THR A 55 -0.88 -1.78 16.37
C THR A 55 -1.44 -0.77 15.37
N ASN A 56 -2.40 -1.16 14.54
CA ASN A 56 -3.04 -0.26 13.58
C ASN A 56 -4.05 0.68 14.24
N GLN A 57 -4.77 0.21 15.27
CA GLN A 57 -5.71 1.04 16.03
C GLN A 57 -5.00 2.12 16.86
N SER A 58 -3.85 1.82 17.49
CA SER A 58 -3.07 2.84 18.21
C SER A 58 -2.49 3.91 17.29
N ARG A 59 -2.18 3.57 16.04
CA ARG A 59 -1.70 4.52 15.02
C ARG A 59 -2.80 5.42 14.45
N SER A 60 -4.07 4.99 14.49
CA SER A 60 -5.19 5.80 14.00
C SER A 60 -5.75 6.74 15.08
N SER A 61 -5.61 6.40 16.37
CA SER A 61 -6.05 7.26 17.49
C SER A 61 -5.26 8.57 17.62
N ASP A 62 -4.08 8.68 17.02
CA ASP A 62 -3.27 9.91 17.01
C ASP A 62 -3.83 11.02 16.07
N LYS A 63 -4.95 10.77 15.37
CA LYS A 63 -5.54 11.72 14.41
C LYS A 63 -6.81 12.45 14.88
N HIS A 64 -7.32 12.20 16.09
CA HIS A 64 -8.52 12.87 16.59
C HIS A 64 -8.27 13.63 17.89
N GLN A 65 -7.56 14.75 17.81
CA GLN A 65 -7.71 15.85 18.77
C GLN A 65 -7.65 17.18 18.03
N VAL A 66 -8.71 17.54 17.30
CA VAL A 66 -9.29 18.90 17.26
C VAL A 66 -10.73 18.74 16.76
N GLU A 67 -11.68 18.92 17.68
CA GLU A 67 -12.87 19.79 17.55
C GLU A 67 -14.02 19.24 18.40
N LYS A 68 -14.55 20.09 19.27
CA LYS A 68 -15.44 19.75 20.38
C LYS A 68 -16.84 20.28 20.05
N VAL A 69 -17.85 19.43 20.31
CA VAL A 69 -19.29 19.74 20.58
C VAL A 69 -20.08 20.24 19.36
N VAL A 70 -21.15 19.59 18.90
CA VAL A 70 -22.54 19.50 19.43
C VAL A 70 -23.18 18.31 18.66
N GLY A 71 -23.71 17.24 19.26
CA GLY A 71 -24.97 17.17 20.00
C GLY A 71 -26.16 16.94 19.06
N ASP A 72 -26.51 15.69 18.73
CA ASP A 72 -27.90 15.17 18.88
C ASP A 72 -28.03 13.67 18.51
N LYS A 73 -28.81 13.00 19.37
CA LYS A 73 -29.68 11.81 19.25
C LYS A 73 -29.39 10.70 18.23
N VAL A 74 -29.27 9.52 18.83
CA VAL A 74 -29.53 8.18 18.27
C VAL A 74 -30.96 8.09 17.76
N GLU A 75 -31.15 7.70 16.50
CA GLU A 75 -32.31 6.92 16.06
C GLU A 75 -31.87 5.80 15.10
N ASP A 76 -32.44 4.64 15.41
CA ASP A 76 -32.31 3.30 14.87
C ASP A 76 -33.23 3.12 13.66
N VAL A 77 -32.72 2.71 12.49
CA VAL A 77 -33.55 2.10 11.43
C VAL A 77 -32.76 1.10 10.56
N SER A 78 -33.27 -0.14 10.54
CA SER A 78 -33.28 -1.16 9.46
C SER A 78 -32.09 -2.12 9.20
N ILE A 79 -32.07 -3.20 9.99
CA ILE A 79 -32.32 -4.61 9.58
C ILE A 79 -32.23 -4.93 8.07
N ILE A 80 -31.24 -5.75 7.67
CA ILE A 80 -31.36 -6.77 6.60
C ILE A 80 -30.47 -7.99 6.93
N ASN A 81 -31.02 -8.97 7.65
CA ASN A 81 -31.17 -10.37 7.18
C ASN A 81 -31.68 -11.23 8.33
N GLY A 82 -32.82 -11.87 8.08
CA GLY A 82 -33.60 -12.58 9.08
C GLY A 82 -32.92 -13.83 9.63
N HIS A 83 -32.83 -13.87 10.96
CA HIS A 83 -33.08 -15.11 11.68
C HIS A 83 -33.81 -14.80 12.99
N ARG A 84 -35.10 -15.12 13.00
CA ARG A 84 -35.98 -15.06 14.17
C ARG A 84 -35.75 -16.33 14.97
N ASN A 85 -35.11 -16.27 16.14
CA ASN A 85 -35.23 -17.33 17.14
C ASN A 85 -35.46 -16.68 18.51
N GLY A 86 -36.72 -16.73 18.93
CA GLY A 86 -37.10 -16.46 20.31
C GLY A 86 -36.90 -17.69 21.18
N LEU A 87 -36.82 -17.39 22.48
CA LEU A 87 -37.02 -18.27 23.63
C LEU A 87 -35.97 -19.37 23.85
N GLY A 88 -35.20 -19.18 24.93
CA GLY A 88 -34.57 -20.29 25.62
C GLY A 88 -35.61 -21.18 26.30
N SER A 89 -35.33 -22.47 26.34
CA SER A 89 -35.07 -23.23 27.57
C SER A 89 -35.11 -24.73 27.30
N SER A 90 -34.37 -25.44 28.15
CA SER A 90 -34.45 -26.87 28.44
C SER A 90 -33.45 -27.79 27.75
N GLU A 91 -32.75 -28.52 28.62
CA GLU A 91 -31.72 -29.54 28.46
C GLU A 91 -32.24 -30.76 27.68
N ASP A 92 -31.36 -31.41 26.90
CA ASP A 92 -31.06 -32.84 27.08
C ASP A 92 -29.93 -33.35 26.17
N ASN A 93 -29.19 -34.35 26.70
CA ASN A 93 -27.99 -34.99 26.17
C ASN A 93 -28.18 -35.73 24.82
N SER A 94 -27.20 -35.63 23.92
CA SER A 94 -26.69 -36.78 23.14
C SER A 94 -25.31 -36.49 22.52
N THR A 95 -24.43 -37.48 22.63
CA THR A 95 -23.06 -37.56 22.09
C THR A 95 -23.02 -37.93 20.60
N SER A 96 -21.89 -37.59 19.94
CA SER A 96 -21.46 -37.95 18.56
C SER A 96 -22.05 -37.01 17.48
N GLU A 97 -21.32 -36.37 16.55
CA GLU A 97 -20.02 -36.68 15.93
C GLU A 97 -19.25 -35.39 15.57
N GLU A 98 -17.93 -35.55 15.54
CA GLU A 98 -16.88 -34.64 15.11
C GLU A 98 -17.15 -34.09 13.69
N SER A 99 -17.35 -32.77 13.59
CA SER A 99 -17.05 -32.04 12.36
C SER A 99 -16.38 -30.73 12.73
N GLU A 100 -15.13 -30.62 12.30
CA GLU A 100 -14.23 -29.50 12.50
C GLU A 100 -14.87 -28.20 11.97
N LYS A 101 -15.57 -27.47 12.84
CA LYS A 101 -16.05 -26.12 12.55
C LYS A 101 -15.23 -25.12 13.35
N ASN A 102 -13.92 -25.13 13.12
CA ASN A 102 -12.99 -24.15 13.71
C ASN A 102 -12.99 -22.84 12.91
N GLU A 103 -14.17 -22.35 12.53
CA GLU A 103 -14.34 -21.01 11.95
C GLU A 103 -14.76 -20.08 13.09
N ILE A 104 -13.78 -19.69 13.93
CA ILE A 104 -14.04 -18.83 15.08
C ILE A 104 -13.89 -17.38 14.65
N SER A 105 -15.03 -16.71 14.60
CA SER A 105 -15.20 -15.30 14.32
C SER A 105 -14.63 -14.43 15.45
N MET A 106 -13.50 -13.77 15.19
CA MET A 106 -13.03 -12.68 16.03
C MET A 106 -13.80 -11.42 15.63
N ASN A 107 -14.74 -10.97 16.48
CA ASN A 107 -15.58 -9.78 16.25
C ASN A 107 -16.40 -9.76 14.95
N GLY A 108 -16.81 -10.92 14.41
CA GLY A 108 -17.55 -10.96 13.15
C GLY A 108 -16.67 -11.07 11.89
N SER A 109 -15.34 -10.99 12.02
CA SER A 109 -14.42 -10.99 10.88
C SER A 109 -13.80 -12.37 10.63
N LEU A 110 -13.76 -12.78 9.36
CA LEU A 110 -13.07 -13.99 8.88
C LEU A 110 -11.69 -13.61 8.35
N PHE A 111 -10.66 -14.31 8.81
CA PHE A 111 -9.27 -14.09 8.37
C PHE A 111 -8.83 -15.19 7.40
N TYR A 112 -8.18 -14.77 6.32
CA TYR A 112 -7.59 -15.66 5.33
C TYR A 112 -6.09 -15.38 5.23
N LYS A 113 -5.32 -16.44 5.03
CA LYS A 113 -3.88 -16.38 4.78
C LYS A 113 -3.60 -16.71 3.32
N LEU A 114 -2.84 -15.84 2.66
CA LEU A 114 -2.30 -16.09 1.34
C LEU A 114 -0.99 -16.86 1.48
N GLN A 115 -1.00 -18.12 1.10
CA GLN A 115 0.21 -18.92 0.95
C GLN A 115 0.86 -18.55 -0.40
N MET A 116 1.86 -17.66 -0.32
CA MET A 116 2.57 -17.14 -1.49
C MET A 116 3.31 -18.27 -2.23
N SER A 117 3.11 -18.35 -3.54
CA SER A 117 3.80 -19.27 -4.45
C SER A 117 4.71 -18.54 -5.44
N LYS A 118 4.43 -17.26 -5.73
CA LYS A 118 5.26 -16.43 -6.60
C LYS A 118 5.13 -14.95 -6.23
N ILE A 119 6.25 -14.23 -6.29
CA ILE A 119 6.30 -12.77 -6.15
C ILE A 119 7.02 -12.19 -7.37
N GLN A 120 6.48 -11.13 -7.96
CA GLN A 120 7.08 -10.45 -9.11
C GLN A 120 7.08 -8.93 -8.88
N LEU A 121 8.23 -8.31 -9.12
CA LEU A 121 8.36 -6.86 -9.22
C LEU A 121 8.18 -6.45 -10.69
N ILE A 122 7.29 -5.50 -10.94
CA ILE A 122 6.96 -5.01 -12.28
C ILE A 122 7.35 -3.54 -12.35
N THR A 123 8.41 -3.21 -13.06
CA THR A 123 8.85 -1.81 -13.13
C THR A 123 7.91 -0.95 -13.98
N ALA A 124 7.99 0.37 -13.84
CA ALA A 124 7.24 1.31 -14.68
C ALA A 124 7.50 1.13 -16.20
N HIS A 125 8.63 0.50 -16.58
CA HIS A 125 8.97 0.17 -17.97
C HIS A 125 8.44 -1.20 -18.43
N GLY A 126 7.68 -1.89 -17.58
CA GLY A 126 7.11 -3.21 -17.86
C GLY A 126 8.08 -4.38 -17.66
N HIS A 127 9.29 -4.13 -17.12
CA HIS A 127 10.21 -5.22 -16.80
C HIS A 127 9.70 -6.00 -15.59
N GLN A 128 9.61 -7.32 -15.73
CA GLN A 128 9.16 -8.21 -14.66
C GLN A 128 10.35 -8.98 -14.11
N THR A 129 10.57 -8.89 -12.80
CA THR A 129 11.62 -9.61 -12.09
C THR A 129 10.98 -10.50 -11.04
N ASP A 130 11.29 -11.80 -11.08
CA ASP A 130 10.84 -12.74 -10.06
C ASP A 130 11.63 -12.53 -8.76
N VAL A 131 10.94 -12.56 -7.62
CA VAL A 131 11.54 -12.46 -6.29
C VAL A 131 11.50 -13.84 -5.64
N GLU A 132 12.65 -14.32 -5.18
CA GLU A 132 12.73 -15.60 -4.49
C GLU A 132 11.97 -15.54 -3.15
N LEU A 133 11.13 -16.55 -2.90
CA LEU A 133 10.30 -16.58 -1.70
C LEU A 133 11.12 -16.68 -0.42
N GLU A 134 12.25 -17.38 -0.45
CA GLU A 134 13.12 -17.50 0.73
C GLU A 134 13.84 -16.18 1.05
N ASP A 135 14.32 -15.48 0.03
CA ASP A 135 14.85 -14.12 0.18
C ASP A 135 13.80 -13.18 0.75
N PHE A 136 12.57 -13.23 0.24
CA PHE A 136 11.47 -12.41 0.76
C PHE A 136 11.15 -12.70 2.23
N LYS A 137 11.14 -13.98 2.63
CA LYS A 137 10.90 -14.38 4.04
C LYS A 137 12.00 -13.90 4.98
N GLN A 138 13.24 -13.86 4.51
CA GLN A 138 14.40 -13.42 5.30
C GLN A 138 14.57 -11.90 5.30
N ALA A 139 14.00 -11.21 4.30
CA ALA A 139 14.07 -9.76 4.19
C ALA A 139 13.36 -9.07 5.36
N GLN A 140 13.89 -7.92 5.75
CA GLN A 140 13.26 -7.05 6.74
C GLN A 140 12.67 -5.81 6.06
N PRO A 141 11.53 -5.30 6.53
CA PRO A 141 11.02 -4.01 6.10
C PRO A 141 12.05 -2.90 6.36
N ASP A 142 12.13 -1.93 5.46
CA ASP A 142 13.04 -0.80 5.61
C ASP A 142 12.75 -0.01 6.91
N ALA A 143 13.81 0.37 7.62
CA ALA A 143 13.74 1.02 8.93
C ALA A 143 12.88 2.29 8.94
N ILE A 144 12.82 3.02 7.82
CA ILE A 144 12.07 4.28 7.71
C ILE A 144 10.81 4.16 6.83
N ALA A 145 10.45 2.97 6.35
CA ALA A 145 9.27 2.77 5.50
C ALA A 145 7.99 3.39 6.08
N HIS A 146 7.81 3.26 7.40
CA HIS A 146 6.66 3.80 8.12
C HIS A 146 6.59 5.34 8.16
N SER A 147 7.73 6.01 7.94
CA SER A 147 7.86 7.48 7.95
C SER A 147 8.05 8.07 6.55
N ALA A 148 8.34 7.24 5.54
CA ALA A 148 8.67 7.68 4.18
C ALA A 148 7.63 8.67 3.60
N ALA A 149 6.33 8.34 3.71
CA ALA A 149 5.26 9.21 3.21
C ALA A 149 5.24 10.59 3.89
N LYS A 150 5.49 10.64 5.21
CA LYS A 150 5.56 11.90 5.98
C LYS A 150 6.81 12.71 5.64
N ILE A 151 7.93 12.05 5.36
CA ILE A 151 9.18 12.69 4.93
C ILE A 151 8.97 13.34 3.56
N ILE A 152 8.41 12.58 2.61
CA ILE A 152 8.11 13.05 1.25
C ILE A 152 7.13 14.23 1.31
N SER A 153 6.05 14.15 2.08
CA SER A 153 5.07 15.23 2.17
C SER A 153 5.65 16.52 2.75
N ARG A 154 6.52 16.42 3.78
CA ARG A 154 7.23 17.56 4.34
C ARG A 154 8.20 18.19 3.35
N LEU A 155 8.93 17.39 2.57
CA LEU A 155 9.81 17.90 1.53
C LEU A 155 9.02 18.60 0.42
N LYS A 156 7.90 18.00 -0.03
CA LYS A 156 6.99 18.63 -1.01
C LYS A 156 6.41 19.95 -0.48
N ALA A 157 6.06 20.02 0.81
CA ALA A 157 5.54 21.25 1.44
C ALA A 157 6.54 22.42 1.44
N GLY A 158 7.85 22.16 1.26
CA GLY A 158 8.85 23.20 1.12
C GLY A 158 8.81 23.96 -0.22
N GLY A 159 7.98 23.52 -1.18
CA GLY A 159 7.72 24.20 -2.45
C GLY A 159 8.98 24.48 -3.27
N GLU A 160 9.02 25.65 -3.92
CA GLU A 160 10.07 26.03 -4.87
C GLU A 160 11.48 25.97 -4.29
N LYS A 161 11.67 26.30 -3.00
CA LYS A 161 12.97 26.22 -2.35
C LYS A 161 13.52 24.80 -2.35
N THR A 162 12.65 23.82 -2.09
CA THR A 162 13.05 22.41 -2.09
C THR A 162 13.31 21.94 -3.52
N VAL A 163 12.46 22.31 -4.47
CA VAL A 163 12.65 21.99 -5.89
C VAL A 163 14.01 22.51 -6.40
N GLN A 164 14.36 23.77 -6.13
CA GLN A 164 15.65 24.35 -6.52
C GLN A 164 16.85 23.67 -5.85
N ALA A 165 16.71 23.24 -4.59
CA ALA A 165 17.73 22.47 -3.90
C ALA A 165 17.94 21.09 -4.55
N LEU A 166 16.86 20.41 -4.95
CA LEU A 166 16.92 19.13 -5.65
C LEU A 166 17.58 19.28 -7.04
N LYS A 167 17.22 20.32 -7.81
CA LYS A 167 17.88 20.63 -9.09
C LYS A 167 19.38 20.86 -8.91
N SER A 168 19.75 21.65 -7.90
CA SER A 168 21.15 21.91 -7.56
C SER A 168 21.89 20.64 -7.16
N LEU A 169 21.23 19.71 -6.45
CA LEU A 169 21.81 18.43 -6.07
C LEU A 169 22.08 17.54 -7.30
N CYS A 170 21.13 17.46 -8.24
CA CYS A 170 21.32 16.73 -9.50
C CYS A 170 22.52 17.26 -10.28
N TRP A 171 22.66 18.58 -10.40
CA TRP A 171 23.81 19.20 -11.04
C TRP A 171 25.11 18.86 -10.33
N ARG A 172 25.18 19.04 -9.01
CA ARG A 172 26.43 18.87 -8.24
C ARG A 172 26.89 17.41 -8.12
N CYS A 173 25.97 16.48 -7.94
CA CYS A 173 26.31 15.09 -7.65
C CYS A 173 26.28 14.17 -8.87
N LYS A 174 25.53 14.54 -9.92
CA LYS A 174 25.41 13.72 -11.14
C LYS A 174 25.81 14.46 -12.41
N GLY A 175 26.04 15.78 -12.37
CA GLY A 175 26.40 16.58 -13.54
C GLY A 175 25.25 16.79 -14.53
N ILE A 176 24.00 16.59 -14.09
CA ILE A 176 22.82 16.62 -14.97
C ILE A 176 22.05 17.93 -14.74
N PRO A 177 21.88 18.77 -15.76
CA PRO A 177 21.08 19.98 -15.67
C PRO A 177 19.60 19.60 -15.84
N VAL A 178 18.85 19.58 -14.74
CA VAL A 178 17.45 19.15 -14.73
C VAL A 178 16.51 20.36 -14.72
N GLU A 179 15.46 20.30 -15.55
CA GLU A 179 14.43 21.33 -15.68
C GLU A 179 13.40 21.23 -14.55
N GLU A 180 13.09 20.01 -14.11
CA GLU A 180 12.19 19.70 -13.01
C GLU A 180 12.72 18.54 -12.18
N ALA A 181 12.40 18.53 -10.88
CA ALA A 181 12.82 17.47 -9.96
C ALA A 181 11.78 17.29 -8.85
N ALA A 182 11.39 16.04 -8.59
CA ALA A 182 10.47 15.67 -7.53
C ALA A 182 10.99 14.44 -6.79
N ILE A 183 10.89 14.46 -5.47
CA ILE A 183 11.18 13.27 -4.66
C ILE A 183 10.02 12.28 -4.76
N ILE A 184 10.33 11.03 -5.10
CA ILE A 184 9.32 9.97 -5.31
C ILE A 184 9.38 8.86 -4.26
N SER A 185 10.57 8.56 -3.73
CA SER A 185 10.72 7.56 -2.67
C SER A 185 11.95 7.85 -1.80
N VAL A 186 11.89 7.38 -0.56
CA VAL A 186 12.96 7.49 0.44
C VAL A 186 12.99 6.21 1.25
N ASP A 187 14.19 5.73 1.54
CA ASP A 187 14.47 4.54 2.34
C ASP A 187 15.75 4.78 3.17
N SER A 188 16.13 3.81 3.99
CA SER A 188 17.26 3.95 4.91
C SER A 188 18.61 4.12 4.20
N LEU A 189 18.71 3.75 2.93
CA LEU A 189 19.93 3.83 2.13
C LEU A 189 19.99 5.09 1.26
N GLY A 190 18.89 5.81 1.10
CA GLY A 190 18.84 7.00 0.27
C GLY A 190 17.45 7.38 -0.21
N PHE A 191 17.40 8.04 -1.36
CA PHE A 191 16.15 8.48 -1.97
C PHE A 191 16.24 8.48 -3.49
N ASN A 192 15.07 8.45 -4.13
CA ASN A 192 14.94 8.55 -5.57
C ASN A 192 14.28 9.87 -5.95
N LEU A 193 14.85 10.54 -6.95
CA LEU A 193 14.27 11.71 -7.59
C LEU A 193 13.77 11.34 -8.98
N ARG A 194 12.55 11.72 -9.31
CA ARG A 194 12.13 11.82 -10.70
C ARG A 194 12.56 13.18 -11.21
N VAL A 195 13.15 13.22 -12.40
CA VAL A 195 13.66 14.44 -13.01
C VAL A 195 13.26 14.53 -14.47
N CYS A 196 13.08 15.76 -14.94
CA CYS A 196 12.90 16.07 -16.36
C CYS A 196 14.16 16.75 -16.91
N CYS A 197 14.61 16.31 -18.08
CA CYS A 197 15.71 16.91 -18.83
C CYS A 197 15.32 16.94 -20.32
N GLY A 198 14.90 18.10 -20.83
CA GLY A 198 14.31 18.20 -22.16
C GLY A 198 13.09 17.31 -22.32
N THR A 199 13.14 16.36 -23.26
CA THR A 199 12.04 15.42 -23.53
C THR A 199 12.12 14.11 -22.73
N GLN A 200 13.09 13.98 -21.83
CA GLN A 200 13.34 12.75 -21.09
C GLN A 200 12.96 12.89 -19.62
N ILE A 201 12.23 11.88 -19.13
CA ILE A 201 11.95 11.70 -17.71
C ILE A 201 12.76 10.52 -17.21
N GLN A 202 13.50 10.72 -16.12
CA GLN A 202 14.34 9.69 -15.52
C GLN A 202 14.16 9.63 -14.01
N THR A 203 14.34 8.44 -13.44
CA THR A 203 14.51 8.27 -12.00
C THR A 203 15.99 8.18 -11.64
N LEU A 204 16.45 9.07 -10.77
CA LEU A 204 17.83 9.13 -10.26
C LEU A 204 17.90 8.70 -8.80
N ARG A 205 18.77 7.72 -8.51
CA ARG A 205 19.08 7.28 -7.15
C ARG A 205 20.19 8.11 -6.52
N PHE A 206 19.93 8.61 -5.31
CA PHE A 206 20.89 9.26 -4.42
C PHE A 206 21.04 8.44 -3.16
N THR A 207 22.26 8.00 -2.86
CA THR A 207 22.59 7.24 -1.66
C THR A 207 22.98 8.18 -0.54
N TYR A 208 22.63 7.86 0.70
CA TYR A 208 23.24 8.50 1.86
C TYR A 208 24.70 8.04 1.97
N ASN A 209 25.59 8.96 2.34
CA ASN A 209 26.96 8.56 2.66
C ASN A 209 26.94 7.82 3.99
N ALA A 210 27.28 6.53 3.98
CA ALA A 210 27.67 5.84 5.20
C ALA A 210 28.93 6.53 5.72
N ARG A 211 28.79 7.22 6.87
CA ARG A 211 29.94 7.70 7.63
C ARG A 211 30.40 6.61 8.59
#